data_AF-A0A1H2RI06-F1
#
_entry.id   AF-A0A1H2RI06-F1
#
_cell.length_a   1.000
_cell.length_b   1.000
_cell.length_c   1.000
_cell.angle_alpha   90.00
_cell.angle_beta   90.00
_cell.angle_gamma   90.00
#
_symmetry.space_group_name_H-M   'P 1'
#
loop_
_entity.id
_entity.type
_entity.pdbx_description
1 polymer ?
#
loop_
_entity_poly.entity_id
_entity_poly.type
_entity_poly.pdbx_seq_one_letter_code
_entity_poly.pdbx_strand_id
1 'polypeptide(L)'
;MGSTKTRAIHYGWLTLSIVLACTVFLQFRALSNQRNEKQEVQALYEEKTNDYFLDMLANLNSFQPLVKSLTDISTIHDMKDRIHNQKILDLAKEQASQVTNQLVLLIQAADLKEQNQELRHRVNNLIMTSQQQEDAAILAFEADLWRTVYNTSSRYWLSKPQVIDQDSLDANRDAAIEMAQLDKTMQQFKERANEMKKSDRYEGLQLDYMTLLKKDLLKGLIPHLKKLNAVNESFNNRNSTD
;
A
#
# COMPACT_ATOMS: atom_id res chain seq x y z
N MET A 1 66.43 3.55 52.17
CA MET A 1 65.68 2.57 51.33
C MET A 1 64.24 3.04 51.21
N GLY A 2 63.86 3.74 50.12
CA GLY A 2 62.48 4.28 49.98
C GLY A 2 62.05 4.68 48.56
N SER A 3 62.91 4.51 47.55
CA SER A 3 62.70 5.05 46.18
C SER A 3 61.99 4.06 45.23
N THR A 4 62.07 2.76 45.50
CA THR A 4 61.52 1.72 44.60
C THR A 4 60.01 1.50 44.76
N LYS A 5 59.45 1.67 45.97
CA LYS A 5 58.02 1.48 46.23
C LYS A 5 57.15 2.56 45.58
N THR A 6 57.55 3.82 45.63
CA THR A 6 56.83 4.95 45.02
C THR A 6 56.84 4.90 43.50
N ARG A 7 57.96 4.49 42.89
CA ARG A 7 58.04 4.25 41.43
C ARG A 7 57.13 3.11 41.00
N ALA A 8 57.08 2.01 41.74
CA ALA A 8 56.18 0.89 41.43
C ALA A 8 54.69 1.30 41.48
N ILE A 9 54.31 2.14 42.45
CA ILE A 9 52.94 2.68 42.55
C ILE A 9 52.63 3.59 41.36
N HIS A 10 53.54 4.49 40.98
CA HIS A 10 53.35 5.36 39.80
C HIS A 10 53.26 4.58 38.50
N TYR A 11 54.10 3.57 38.29
CA TYR A 11 54.00 2.70 37.11
C TYR A 11 52.71 1.89 37.11
N GLY A 12 52.21 1.46 38.27
CA GLY A 12 50.90 0.79 38.41
C GLY A 12 49.71 1.68 38.04
N TRP A 13 49.73 2.96 38.43
CA TRP A 13 48.71 3.93 38.02
C TRP A 13 48.80 4.29 36.54
N LEU A 14 50.01 4.37 36.01
CA LEU A 14 50.25 4.66 34.60
C LEU A 14 49.77 3.50 33.70
N THR A 15 50.08 2.25 34.06
CA THR A 15 49.60 1.07 33.34
C THR A 15 48.08 0.92 33.45
N LEU A 16 47.49 1.16 34.62
CA LEU A 16 46.04 1.16 34.80
C LEU A 16 45.35 2.18 33.88
N SER A 17 45.91 3.40 33.80
CA SER A 17 45.38 4.47 32.96
C SER A 17 45.45 4.13 31.47
N ILE A 18 46.56 3.51 31.03
CA ILE A 18 46.72 3.03 29.66
C ILE A 18 45.72 1.92 29.33
N VAL A 19 45.53 0.95 30.22
CA VAL A 19 44.55 -0.13 30.02
C VAL A 19 43.13 0.44 29.92
N LEU A 20 42.79 1.42 30.77
CA LEU A 20 41.47 2.05 30.76
C LEU A 20 41.21 2.86 29.48
N ALA A 21 42.23 3.60 29.00
CA ALA A 21 42.13 4.34 27.74
C ALA A 21 41.94 3.38 26.55
N CYS A 22 42.68 2.26 26.53
CA CYS A 22 42.55 1.24 25.50
C CYS A 22 41.18 0.56 25.51
N THR A 23 40.61 0.23 26.67
CA THR A 23 39.29 -0.40 26.76
C THR A 23 38.18 0.54 26.30
N VAL A 24 38.21 1.81 26.71
CA VAL A 24 37.24 2.83 26.27
C VAL A 24 37.33 3.05 24.76
N PHE A 25 38.54 3.15 24.20
CA PHE A 25 38.72 3.32 22.76
C PHE A 25 38.20 2.12 21.95
N LEU A 26 38.50 0.90 22.40
CA LEU A 26 38.02 -0.32 21.73
C LEU A 26 36.49 -0.45 21.82
N GLN A 27 35.88 -0.14 22.97
CA GLN A 27 34.42 -0.13 23.12
C GLN A 27 33.77 0.93 22.24
N PHE A 28 34.32 2.14 22.19
CA PHE A 28 33.81 3.21 21.32
C PHE A 28 33.87 2.81 19.84
N ARG A 29 34.99 2.20 19.41
CA ARG A 29 35.15 1.72 18.04
C ARG A 29 34.19 0.57 17.71
N ALA A 30 33.98 -0.36 18.63
CA ALA A 30 33.01 -1.45 18.47
C ALA A 30 31.58 -0.93 18.35
N LEU A 31 31.18 0.03 19.19
CA LEU A 31 29.86 0.66 19.13
C LEU A 31 29.67 1.48 17.86
N SER A 32 30.70 2.19 17.39
CA SER A 32 30.67 2.93 16.13
C SER A 32 30.53 2.00 14.93
N ASN A 33 31.28 0.90 14.89
CA ASN A 33 31.18 -0.08 13.81
C ASN A 33 29.79 -0.73 13.78
N GLN A 34 29.24 -1.11 14.94
CA GLN A 34 27.87 -1.65 15.02
C GLN A 34 26.80 -0.64 14.57
N ARG A 35 26.97 0.66 14.87
CA ARG A 35 26.04 1.69 14.39
C ARG A 35 26.11 1.84 12.87
N ASN A 36 27.30 1.89 12.31
CA ASN A 36 27.51 2.03 10.87
C ASN A 36 26.96 0.82 10.11
N GLU A 37 27.23 -0.39 10.60
CA GLU A 37 26.70 -1.64 10.02
C GLU A 37 25.17 -1.68 10.06
N LYS A 38 24.55 -1.26 11.17
CA LYS A 38 23.08 -1.15 11.27
C LYS A 38 22.51 -0.12 10.29
N GLN A 39 23.17 1.03 10.13
CA GLN A 39 22.75 2.07 9.18
C GLN A 39 22.87 1.60 7.74
N GLU A 40 23.95 0.89 7.40
CA GLU A 40 24.18 0.34 6.06
C GLU A 40 23.14 -0.74 5.71
N VAL A 41 22.88 -1.68 6.62
CA VAL A 41 21.83 -2.70 6.45
C VAL A 41 20.44 -2.05 6.33
N GLN A 42 20.17 -0.99 7.08
CA GLN A 42 18.92 -0.25 7.01
C GLN A 42 18.76 0.45 5.65
N ALA A 43 19.80 1.13 5.16
CA ALA A 43 19.80 1.79 3.86
C ALA A 43 19.58 0.82 2.70
N LEU A 44 20.27 -0.33 2.71
CA LEU A 44 20.10 -1.39 1.70
C LEU A 44 18.68 -2.00 1.71
N TYR A 45 18.07 -2.10 2.89
CA TYR A 45 16.69 -2.55 3.01
C TYR A 45 15.70 -1.50 2.46
N GLU A 46 15.90 -0.23 2.80
CA GLU A 46 15.07 0.89 2.31
C GLU A 46 15.14 1.02 0.79
N GLU A 47 16.33 0.91 0.22
CA GLU A 47 16.56 0.88 -1.24
C GLU A 47 15.75 -0.23 -1.91
N LYS A 48 15.87 -1.48 -1.44
CA LYS A 48 15.08 -2.62 -1.97
C LYS A 48 13.57 -2.42 -1.85
N THR A 49 13.11 -1.77 -0.79
CA THR A 49 11.68 -1.52 -0.57
C THR A 49 11.16 -0.41 -1.49
N ASN A 50 11.99 0.61 -1.74
CA ASN A 50 11.69 1.70 -2.67
C ASN A 50 11.69 1.22 -4.13
N ASP A 51 12.64 0.37 -4.50
CA ASP A 51 12.71 -0.27 -5.81
C ASP A 51 11.48 -1.13 -6.06
N TYR A 52 11.10 -1.94 -5.07
CA TYR A 52 9.89 -2.76 -5.14
C TYR A 52 8.64 -1.90 -5.32
N PHE A 53 8.49 -0.82 -4.54
CA PHE A 53 7.37 0.10 -4.66
C PHE A 53 7.30 0.73 -6.06
N LEU A 54 8.42 1.24 -6.57
CA LEU A 54 8.46 1.85 -7.89
C LEU A 54 8.21 0.88 -9.01
N ASP A 55 8.76 -0.34 -8.92
CA ASP A 55 8.53 -1.36 -9.93
C ASP A 55 7.04 -1.76 -9.95
N MET A 56 6.44 -1.92 -8.78
CA MET A 56 5.01 -2.19 -8.66
C MET A 56 4.15 -1.07 -9.28
N LEU A 57 4.50 0.18 -9.00
CA LEU A 57 3.77 1.34 -9.54
C LEU A 57 3.97 1.51 -11.05
N ALA A 58 5.20 1.29 -11.55
CA ALA A 58 5.52 1.35 -12.97
C ALA A 58 4.83 0.25 -13.79
N ASN A 59 4.63 -0.92 -13.19
CA ASN A 59 3.98 -2.08 -13.80
C ASN A 59 2.47 -2.20 -13.43
N LEU A 60 1.88 -1.16 -12.86
CA LEU A 60 0.49 -1.16 -12.44
C LEU A 60 -0.46 -1.48 -13.62
N ASN A 61 -1.32 -2.48 -13.44
CA ASN A 61 -2.37 -2.78 -14.42
C ASN A 61 -3.46 -1.70 -14.38
N SER A 62 -4.02 -1.39 -15.54
CA SER A 62 -5.15 -0.47 -15.64
C SER A 62 -6.42 -1.09 -15.06
N PHE A 63 -7.26 -0.25 -14.45
CA PHE A 63 -8.56 -0.63 -13.93
C PHE A 63 -9.69 -0.50 -14.97
N GLN A 64 -9.38 -0.08 -16.20
CA GLN A 64 -10.33 0.00 -17.31
C GLN A 64 -11.13 -1.28 -17.56
N PRO A 65 -10.60 -2.51 -17.41
CA PRO A 65 -11.40 -3.72 -17.56
C PRO A 65 -12.59 -3.77 -16.60
N LEU A 66 -12.40 -3.39 -15.33
CA LEU A 66 -13.47 -3.32 -14.35
C LEU A 66 -14.45 -2.18 -14.67
N VAL A 67 -13.94 -1.00 -15.04
CA VAL A 67 -14.77 0.14 -15.48
C VAL A 67 -15.72 -0.28 -16.60
N LYS A 68 -15.20 -1.00 -17.60
CA LYS A 68 -16.01 -1.50 -18.71
C LYS A 68 -17.10 -2.46 -18.22
N SER A 69 -16.75 -3.46 -17.41
CA SER A 69 -17.75 -4.42 -16.92
C SER A 69 -18.83 -3.76 -16.08
N LEU A 70 -18.47 -2.79 -15.22
CA LEU A 70 -19.45 -2.02 -14.42
C LEU A 70 -20.35 -1.15 -15.31
N THR A 71 -19.78 -0.53 -16.34
CA THR A 71 -20.53 0.25 -17.34
C THR A 71 -21.51 -0.66 -18.09
N ASP A 72 -21.04 -1.81 -18.56
CA ASP A 72 -21.87 -2.80 -19.25
C ASP A 72 -23.05 -3.21 -18.36
N ILE A 73 -22.80 -3.57 -17.09
CA ILE A 73 -23.85 -3.89 -16.10
C ILE A 73 -24.87 -2.76 -15.98
N SER A 74 -24.41 -1.50 -15.87
CA SER A 74 -25.29 -0.34 -15.67
C SER A 74 -26.22 -0.03 -16.86
N THR A 75 -25.98 -0.68 -18.00
CA THR A 75 -26.77 -0.50 -19.24
C THR A 75 -27.60 -1.73 -19.61
N ILE A 76 -27.57 -2.79 -18.77
CA ILE A 76 -28.38 -3.99 -18.98
C ILE A 76 -29.86 -3.65 -18.74
N HIS A 77 -30.57 -3.42 -19.84
CA HIS A 77 -32.03 -3.24 -19.84
C HIS A 77 -32.77 -4.41 -20.50
N ASP A 78 -32.06 -5.25 -21.27
CA ASP A 78 -32.68 -6.32 -22.04
C ASP A 78 -32.77 -7.63 -21.25
N MET A 79 -33.97 -8.20 -21.21
CA MET A 79 -34.34 -9.37 -20.42
C MET A 79 -33.93 -10.70 -21.08
N LYS A 80 -33.41 -10.65 -22.31
CA LYS A 80 -33.35 -11.83 -23.19
C LYS A 80 -32.05 -12.62 -23.16
N ASP A 81 -30.93 -12.04 -22.72
CA ASP A 81 -29.63 -12.74 -22.72
C ASP A 81 -29.08 -12.97 -21.32
N ARG A 82 -29.69 -13.95 -20.63
CA ARG A 82 -29.31 -14.36 -19.28
C ARG A 82 -27.86 -14.84 -19.19
N ILE A 83 -27.38 -15.57 -20.20
CA ILE A 83 -26.03 -16.16 -20.18
C ILE A 83 -25.01 -15.02 -20.31
N HIS A 84 -25.26 -14.07 -21.20
CA HIS A 84 -24.41 -12.90 -21.37
C HIS A 84 -24.37 -12.04 -20.10
N ASN A 85 -25.53 -11.68 -19.55
CA ASN A 85 -25.62 -10.85 -18.34
C ASN A 85 -24.88 -11.50 -17.16
N GLN A 86 -25.05 -12.82 -16.97
CA GLN A 86 -24.35 -13.55 -15.92
C GLN A 86 -22.83 -13.53 -16.13
N LYS A 87 -22.36 -13.72 -17.37
CA LYS A 87 -20.93 -13.70 -17.69
C LYS A 87 -20.31 -12.35 -17.36
N ILE A 88 -21.00 -11.24 -17.62
CA ILE A 88 -20.52 -9.90 -17.27
C ILE A 88 -20.41 -9.75 -15.75
N LEU A 89 -21.43 -10.19 -14.99
CA LEU A 89 -21.43 -10.12 -13.53
C LEU A 89 -20.31 -10.95 -12.90
N ASP A 90 -20.05 -12.15 -13.42
CA ASP A 90 -18.96 -13.00 -12.94
C ASP A 90 -17.58 -12.41 -13.28
N LEU A 91 -17.42 -11.85 -14.48
CA LEU A 91 -16.20 -11.15 -14.87
C LEU A 91 -15.93 -9.92 -14.00
N ALA A 92 -16.96 -9.11 -13.74
CA ALA A 92 -16.86 -7.92 -12.88
C ALA A 92 -16.47 -8.29 -11.44
N LYS A 93 -16.99 -9.40 -10.88
CA LYS A 93 -16.59 -9.93 -9.57
C LYS A 93 -15.10 -10.26 -9.54
N GLU A 94 -14.60 -11.00 -10.53
CA GLU A 94 -13.18 -11.37 -10.60
C GLU A 94 -12.29 -10.13 -10.70
N GLN A 95 -12.63 -9.19 -11.59
CA GLN A 95 -11.89 -7.95 -11.79
C GLN A 95 -11.90 -7.06 -10.55
N ALA A 96 -13.02 -6.96 -9.82
CA ALA A 96 -13.10 -6.23 -8.57
C ALA A 96 -12.11 -6.79 -7.53
N SER A 97 -12.07 -8.12 -7.38
CA SER A 97 -11.11 -8.75 -6.46
C SER A 97 -9.66 -8.49 -6.86
N GLN A 98 -9.34 -8.55 -8.16
CA GLN A 98 -8.00 -8.26 -8.68
C GLN A 98 -7.58 -6.80 -8.39
N VAL A 99 -8.48 -5.84 -8.64
CA VAL A 99 -8.23 -4.41 -8.37
C VAL A 99 -7.99 -4.16 -6.89
N THR A 100 -8.85 -4.70 -6.01
CA THR A 100 -8.71 -4.55 -4.55
C THR A 100 -7.37 -5.12 -4.07
N ASN A 101 -6.99 -6.31 -4.52
CA ASN A 101 -5.70 -6.92 -4.19
C ASN A 101 -4.51 -6.05 -4.66
N GLN A 102 -4.58 -5.51 -5.88
CA GLN A 102 -3.52 -4.65 -6.42
C GLN A 102 -3.38 -3.35 -5.62
N LEU A 103 -4.49 -2.72 -5.24
CA LEU A 103 -4.49 -1.50 -4.42
C LEU A 103 -3.92 -1.73 -3.03
N VAL A 104 -4.31 -2.83 -2.38
CA VAL A 104 -3.84 -3.18 -1.03
C VAL A 104 -2.34 -3.46 -1.02
N LEU A 105 -1.83 -4.23 -1.98
CA LEU A 105 -0.39 -4.48 -2.12
C LEU A 105 0.39 -3.18 -2.38
N LEU A 106 -0.19 -2.24 -3.13
CA LEU A 106 0.45 -0.97 -3.43
C LEU A 106 0.49 -0.05 -2.19
N ILE A 107 -0.58 -0.03 -1.40
CA ILE A 107 -0.63 0.69 -0.10
C ILE A 107 0.42 0.11 0.84
N GLN A 108 0.56 -1.22 0.90
CA GLN A 108 1.60 -1.87 1.69
C GLN A 108 3.00 -1.46 1.21
N ALA A 109 3.24 -1.42 -0.10
CA ALA A 109 4.52 -1.01 -0.66
C ALA A 109 4.83 0.49 -0.45
N ALA A 110 3.80 1.33 -0.28
CA ALA A 110 3.92 2.76 0.04
C ALA A 110 4.35 3.04 1.49
N ASP A 111 5.15 2.15 2.08
CA ASP A 111 5.67 2.25 3.44
C ASP A 111 6.70 3.38 3.55
N LEU A 112 6.49 4.27 4.51
CA LEU A 112 7.36 5.40 4.85
C LEU A 112 8.35 5.10 5.98
N LYS A 113 8.24 3.90 6.58
CA LYS A 113 9.03 3.30 7.65
C LYS A 113 9.62 4.32 8.62
N GLU A 114 8.88 4.66 9.68
CA GLU A 114 9.46 5.42 10.78
C GLU A 114 10.46 4.54 11.55
N GLN A 115 11.68 5.04 11.69
CA GLN A 115 12.77 4.40 12.43
C GLN A 115 12.28 4.16 13.87
N ASN A 116 11.97 2.89 14.21
CA ASN A 116 11.44 2.38 15.50
C ASN A 116 9.91 2.17 15.64
N GLN A 117 9.13 2.11 14.56
CA GLN A 117 7.73 1.65 14.70
C GLN A 117 7.66 0.12 14.90
N GLU A 118 7.06 -0.31 16.02
CA GLU A 118 6.62 -1.70 16.21
C GLU A 118 5.66 -2.09 15.07
N LEU A 119 5.70 -3.36 14.64
CA LEU A 119 4.74 -3.92 13.68
C LEU A 119 3.33 -3.75 14.24
N ARG A 120 2.57 -2.76 13.74
CA ARG A 120 1.28 -2.39 14.33
C ARG A 120 0.17 -3.35 13.97
N HIS A 121 0.18 -3.90 12.75
CA HIS A 121 -0.92 -4.74 12.30
C HIS A 121 -0.52 -5.81 11.28
N ARG A 122 -1.09 -7.01 11.43
CA ARG A 122 -0.98 -8.13 10.48
C ARG A 122 -2.37 -8.70 10.21
N VAL A 123 -3.02 -8.19 9.17
CA VAL A 123 -4.27 -8.78 8.65
C VAL A 123 -3.94 -9.47 7.34
N ASN A 124 -4.26 -10.76 7.21
CA ASN A 124 -4.06 -11.55 5.99
C ASN A 124 -2.65 -11.47 5.36
N ASN A 125 -1.60 -11.54 6.19
CA ASN A 125 -0.17 -11.41 5.78
C ASN A 125 0.29 -10.04 5.25
N LEU A 126 -0.57 -9.02 5.28
CA LEU A 126 -0.16 -7.65 4.97
C LEU A 126 0.56 -7.04 6.17
N ILE A 127 1.68 -6.37 5.91
CA ILE A 127 2.50 -5.71 6.92
C ILE A 127 2.30 -4.20 6.77
N MET A 128 1.64 -3.58 7.74
CA MET A 128 1.48 -2.13 7.80
C MET A 128 2.32 -1.59 8.97
N THR A 129 3.11 -0.56 8.70
CA THR A 129 4.03 0.04 9.67
C THR A 129 3.50 1.38 10.18
N SER A 130 2.73 2.11 9.36
CA SER A 130 2.15 3.43 9.68
C SER A 130 0.62 3.42 9.73
N GLN A 131 0.02 4.29 10.57
CA GLN A 131 -1.44 4.46 10.68
C GLN A 131 -2.07 4.84 9.33
N GLN A 132 -1.40 5.69 8.56
CA GLN A 132 -1.90 6.13 7.27
C GLN A 132 -2.07 4.98 6.28
N GLN A 133 -1.15 3.99 6.31
CA GLN A 133 -1.28 2.79 5.47
C GLN A 133 -2.37 1.85 5.96
N GLU A 134 -2.47 1.67 7.29
CA GLU A 134 -3.53 0.87 7.88
C GLU A 134 -4.92 1.42 7.53
N ASP A 135 -5.14 2.72 7.74
CA ASP A 135 -6.39 3.40 7.41
C ASP A 135 -6.71 3.30 5.91
N ALA A 136 -5.71 3.51 5.05
CA ALA A 136 -5.89 3.41 3.61
C ALA A 136 -6.20 1.97 3.18
N ALA A 137 -5.59 0.97 3.81
CA ALA A 137 -5.81 -0.44 3.49
C ALA A 137 -7.20 -0.92 3.95
N ILE A 138 -7.61 -0.55 5.16
CA ILE A 138 -8.98 -0.80 5.66
C ILE A 138 -9.97 -0.19 4.68
N LEU A 139 -9.77 1.09 4.33
CA LEU A 139 -10.64 1.78 3.40
C LEU A 139 -10.65 1.13 2.00
N ALA A 140 -9.54 0.58 1.54
CA ALA A 140 -9.48 -0.15 0.27
C ALA A 140 -10.30 -1.45 0.31
N PHE A 141 -10.32 -2.16 1.45
CA PHE A 141 -11.18 -3.32 1.64
C PHE A 141 -12.66 -2.94 1.74
N GLU A 142 -12.99 -1.84 2.43
CA GLU A 142 -14.37 -1.34 2.54
C GLU A 142 -14.90 -0.83 1.18
N ALA A 143 -14.02 -0.23 0.37
CA ALA A 143 -14.29 0.21 -0.99
C ALA A 143 -14.36 -0.93 -2.03
N ASP A 144 -14.16 -2.19 -1.62
CA ASP A 144 -14.17 -3.33 -2.54
C ASP A 144 -15.52 -3.49 -3.23
N LEU A 145 -15.54 -3.32 -4.56
CA LEU A 145 -16.74 -3.43 -5.37
C LEU A 145 -17.22 -4.87 -5.55
N TRP A 146 -16.44 -5.88 -5.14
CA TRP A 146 -16.85 -7.28 -5.23
C TRP A 146 -18.21 -7.51 -4.58
N ARG A 147 -18.44 -6.92 -3.40
CA ARG A 147 -19.71 -7.04 -2.67
C ARG A 147 -20.88 -6.41 -3.43
N THR A 148 -20.66 -5.26 -4.05
CA THR A 148 -21.68 -4.56 -4.86
C THR A 148 -22.07 -5.36 -6.10
N VAL A 149 -21.09 -5.91 -6.82
CA VAL A 149 -21.37 -6.78 -7.98
C VAL A 149 -21.99 -8.11 -7.53
N TYR A 150 -21.57 -8.68 -6.40
CA TYR A 150 -22.17 -9.88 -5.84
C TYR A 150 -23.64 -9.68 -5.51
N ASN A 151 -23.98 -8.58 -4.82
CA ASN A 151 -25.36 -8.27 -4.46
C ASN A 151 -26.22 -7.96 -5.69
N THR A 152 -25.67 -7.26 -6.69
CA THR A 152 -26.31 -7.09 -8.01
C THR A 152 -26.63 -8.45 -8.64
N SER A 153 -25.66 -9.35 -8.65
CA SER A 153 -25.83 -10.71 -9.21
C SER A 153 -26.88 -11.51 -8.44
N SER A 154 -26.85 -11.48 -7.11
CA SER A 154 -27.84 -12.15 -6.26
C SER A 154 -29.27 -11.67 -6.54
N ARG A 155 -29.48 -10.35 -6.57
CA ARG A 155 -30.78 -9.73 -6.87
C ARG A 155 -31.27 -10.08 -8.27
N TYR A 156 -30.40 -10.01 -9.27
CA TYR A 156 -30.69 -10.44 -10.63
C TYR A 156 -31.18 -11.90 -10.67
N TRP A 157 -30.51 -12.80 -9.94
CA TRP A 157 -30.89 -14.21 -9.83
C TRP A 157 -32.26 -14.45 -9.18
N LEU A 158 -32.59 -13.66 -8.16
CA LEU A 158 -33.84 -13.79 -7.40
C LEU A 158 -35.04 -13.11 -8.10
N SER A 159 -34.79 -12.14 -8.96
CA SER A 159 -35.84 -11.39 -9.68
C SER A 159 -36.61 -12.25 -10.69
N LYS A 160 -37.93 -11.99 -10.81
CA LYS A 160 -38.84 -12.62 -11.78
C LYS A 160 -39.75 -11.55 -12.43
N PRO A 161 -39.60 -11.23 -13.73
CA PRO A 161 -38.58 -11.73 -14.66
C PRO A 161 -37.16 -11.34 -14.23
N GLN A 162 -36.15 -12.04 -14.77
CA GLN A 162 -34.75 -11.76 -14.44
C GLN A 162 -34.33 -10.41 -15.02
N VAL A 163 -34.23 -9.40 -14.15
CA VAL A 163 -33.86 -8.02 -14.48
C VAL A 163 -32.91 -7.47 -13.44
N ILE A 164 -31.99 -6.62 -13.86
CA ILE A 164 -31.18 -5.85 -12.92
C ILE A 164 -32.03 -4.67 -12.48
N ASP A 165 -32.25 -4.54 -11.19
CA ASP A 165 -33.05 -3.45 -10.62
C ASP A 165 -32.32 -2.10 -10.74
N GLN A 166 -33.10 -1.01 -10.68
CA GLN A 166 -32.58 0.33 -10.90
C GLN A 166 -31.49 0.72 -9.89
N ASP A 167 -31.62 0.33 -8.61
CA ASP A 167 -30.60 0.61 -7.61
C ASP A 167 -29.27 -0.09 -7.94
N SER A 168 -29.33 -1.33 -8.43
CA SER A 168 -28.17 -2.05 -8.92
C SER A 168 -27.55 -1.36 -10.15
N LEU A 169 -28.36 -0.90 -11.11
CA LEU A 169 -27.85 -0.17 -12.29
C LEU A 169 -27.15 1.13 -11.88
N ASP A 170 -27.77 1.92 -11.00
CA ASP A 170 -27.21 3.20 -10.52
C ASP A 170 -25.93 2.99 -9.70
N ALA A 171 -25.90 2.00 -8.79
CA ALA A 171 -24.71 1.70 -8.01
C ALA A 171 -23.52 1.29 -8.89
N ASN A 172 -23.75 0.44 -9.91
CA ASN A 172 -22.69 0.05 -10.84
C ASN A 172 -22.26 1.21 -11.74
N ARG A 173 -23.18 2.11 -12.14
CA ARG A 173 -22.83 3.33 -12.89
C ARG A 173 -21.91 4.24 -12.07
N ASP A 174 -22.31 4.54 -10.83
CA ASP A 174 -21.57 5.45 -9.96
C ASP A 174 -20.19 4.87 -9.60
N ALA A 175 -20.13 3.56 -9.37
CA ALA A 175 -18.87 2.83 -9.21
C ALA A 175 -18.00 2.88 -10.47
N ALA A 176 -18.56 2.72 -11.67
CA ALA A 176 -17.82 2.80 -12.93
C ALA A 176 -17.19 4.19 -13.14
N ILE A 177 -17.96 5.25 -12.86
CA ILE A 177 -17.48 6.64 -12.96
C ILE A 177 -16.31 6.87 -12.02
N GLU A 178 -16.44 6.47 -10.75
CA GLU A 178 -15.39 6.71 -9.77
C GLU A 178 -14.16 5.82 -10.02
N MET A 179 -14.34 4.57 -10.45
CA MET A 179 -13.24 3.69 -10.86
C MET A 179 -12.48 4.23 -12.07
N ALA A 180 -13.15 4.88 -13.02
CA ALA A 180 -12.50 5.54 -14.15
C ALA A 180 -11.64 6.73 -13.70
N GLN A 181 -12.12 7.50 -12.72
CA GLN A 181 -11.34 8.58 -12.11
C GLN A 181 -10.14 8.04 -11.35
N LEU A 182 -10.32 6.96 -10.57
CA LEU A 182 -9.24 6.30 -9.86
C LEU A 182 -8.18 5.76 -10.83
N ASP A 183 -8.57 5.07 -11.92
CA ASP A 183 -7.65 4.61 -12.95
C ASP A 183 -6.81 5.76 -13.51
N LYS A 184 -7.44 6.89 -13.83
CA LYS A 184 -6.73 8.08 -14.31
C LYS A 184 -5.69 8.59 -13.30
N THR A 185 -6.06 8.73 -12.03
CA THR A 185 -5.14 9.10 -10.95
C THR A 185 -3.98 8.11 -10.85
N MET A 186 -4.26 6.82 -10.95
CA MET A 186 -3.25 5.77 -10.89
C MET A 186 -2.32 5.76 -12.11
N GLN A 187 -2.82 6.04 -13.31
CA GLN A 187 -1.99 6.19 -14.51
C GLN A 187 -1.02 7.36 -14.36
N GLN A 188 -1.43 8.47 -13.75
CA GLN A 188 -0.52 9.61 -13.48
C GLN A 188 0.64 9.20 -12.56
N PHE A 189 0.38 8.40 -11.53
CA PHE A 189 1.44 7.89 -10.65
C PHE A 189 2.33 6.86 -11.36
N LYS A 190 1.77 6.01 -12.22
CA LYS A 190 2.52 5.08 -13.07
C LYS A 190 3.45 5.83 -14.04
N GLU A 191 2.98 6.92 -14.64
CA GLU A 191 3.79 7.77 -15.51
C GLU A 191 4.96 8.39 -14.73
N ARG A 192 4.69 8.99 -13.56
CA ARG A 192 5.74 9.52 -12.65
C ARG A 192 6.77 8.44 -12.28
N ALA A 193 6.33 7.23 -11.94
CA ALA A 193 7.22 6.12 -11.61
C ALA A 193 8.10 5.69 -12.81
N ASN A 194 7.51 5.63 -14.00
CA ASN A 194 8.25 5.31 -15.23
C ASN A 194 9.27 6.39 -15.60
N GLU A 195 8.94 7.67 -15.40
CA GLU A 195 9.88 8.78 -15.57
C GLU A 195 11.06 8.68 -14.59
N MET A 196 10.78 8.37 -13.33
CA MET A 196 11.83 8.16 -12.32
C MET A 196 12.77 7.02 -12.70
N LYS A 197 12.24 5.89 -13.18
CA LYS A 197 13.05 4.74 -13.64
C LYS A 197 13.89 5.05 -14.89
N LYS A 198 13.42 5.95 -15.76
CA LYS A 198 14.12 6.34 -17.00
C LYS A 198 15.17 7.42 -16.80
N SER A 199 15.10 8.20 -15.72
CA SER A 199 16.12 9.20 -15.44
C SER A 199 17.40 8.50 -14.98
N ASP A 200 18.55 8.82 -15.59
CA ASP A 200 19.89 8.38 -15.15
C ASP A 200 20.23 8.81 -13.70
N ARG A 201 19.29 9.45 -12.99
CA ARG A 201 19.39 9.93 -11.60
C ARG A 201 18.79 8.97 -10.58
N TYR A 202 18.47 7.73 -10.97
CA TYR A 202 18.08 6.72 -10.00
C TYR A 202 19.21 6.44 -9.01
N GLU A 203 20.45 6.51 -9.49
CA GLU A 203 21.65 6.63 -8.65
C GLU A 203 21.70 8.05 -8.01
N GLY A 204 20.95 8.27 -6.93
CA GLY A 204 21.08 9.46 -6.10
C GLY A 204 19.85 10.38 -5.98
N LEU A 205 18.66 9.94 -6.43
CA LEU A 205 17.40 10.59 -6.04
C LEU A 205 17.32 10.62 -4.51
N GLN A 206 17.37 11.82 -3.93
CA GLN A 206 17.30 12.02 -2.48
C GLN A 206 16.08 11.26 -1.93
N LEU A 207 16.28 10.52 -0.83
CA LEU A 207 15.24 9.79 -0.08
C LEU A 207 13.89 10.54 -0.03
N ASP A 208 13.97 11.88 0.06
CA ASP A 208 12.83 12.80 0.11
C ASP A 208 11.86 12.66 -1.07
N TYR A 209 12.33 12.47 -2.31
CA TYR A 209 11.44 12.38 -3.47
C TYR A 209 10.63 11.07 -3.50
N MET A 210 11.22 9.96 -3.05
CA MET A 210 10.53 8.68 -2.90
C MET A 210 9.46 8.75 -1.81
N THR A 211 9.84 9.31 -0.67
CA THR A 211 8.94 9.59 0.45
C THR A 211 7.76 10.46 0.00
N LEU A 212 8.02 11.51 -0.79
CA LEU A 212 6.97 12.37 -1.36
C LEU A 212 6.05 11.60 -2.31
N LEU A 213 6.59 10.77 -3.22
CA LEU A 213 5.76 9.98 -4.14
C LEU A 213 4.82 9.02 -3.38
N LYS A 214 5.33 8.32 -2.36
CA LYS A 214 4.53 7.43 -1.50
C LYS A 214 3.42 8.19 -0.77
N LYS A 215 3.74 9.36 -0.19
CA LYS A 215 2.76 10.23 0.47
C LYS A 215 1.70 10.76 -0.49
N ASP A 216 2.12 11.25 -1.66
CA ASP A 216 1.24 11.76 -2.71
C ASP A 216 0.29 10.66 -3.20
N LEU A 217 0.81 9.44 -3.40
CA LEU A 217 0.01 8.28 -3.80
C LEU A 217 -1.12 8.02 -2.81
N LEU A 218 -0.82 7.90 -1.51
CA LEU A 218 -1.84 7.66 -0.49
C LEU A 218 -2.84 8.82 -0.45
N LYS A 219 -2.37 10.07 -0.55
CA LYS A 219 -3.24 11.26 -0.58
C LYS A 219 -4.13 11.30 -1.82
N GLY A 220 -3.65 10.85 -2.96
CA GLY A 220 -4.41 10.76 -4.21
C GLY A 220 -5.43 9.62 -4.21
N LEU A 221 -5.09 8.49 -3.57
CA LEU A 221 -5.92 7.29 -3.52
C LEU A 221 -7.12 7.44 -2.56
N ILE A 222 -6.89 7.94 -1.35
CA ILE A 222 -7.90 7.99 -0.27
C ILE A 222 -9.22 8.63 -0.69
N PRO A 223 -9.27 9.78 -1.40
CA PRO A 223 -10.54 10.39 -1.82
C PRO A 223 -11.38 9.48 -2.71
N HIS A 224 -10.75 8.72 -3.61
CA HIS A 224 -11.45 7.78 -4.49
C HIS A 224 -12.01 6.60 -3.69
N LEU A 225 -11.20 6.03 -2.79
CA LEU A 225 -11.65 4.92 -1.93
C LEU A 225 -12.83 5.33 -1.03
N LYS A 226 -12.83 6.56 -0.49
CA LYS A 226 -13.96 7.07 0.30
C LYS A 226 -15.25 7.13 -0.49
N LYS A 227 -15.19 7.58 -1.74
CA LYS A 227 -16.39 7.67 -2.60
C LYS A 227 -16.87 6.28 -3.03
N LEU A 228 -15.95 5.36 -3.37
CA LEU A 228 -16.30 3.97 -3.67
C LEU A 228 -16.92 3.27 -2.46
N ASN A 229 -16.38 3.49 -1.25
CA ASN A 229 -17.00 3.00 -0.02
C ASN A 229 -18.41 3.61 0.18
N ALA A 230 -18.61 4.91 -0.08
CA ALA A 230 -19.93 5.52 0.01
C ALA A 230 -20.95 4.89 -0.96
N VAL A 231 -20.52 4.53 -2.18
CA VAL A 231 -21.37 3.75 -3.13
C VAL A 231 -21.72 2.40 -2.53
N ASN A 232 -20.73 1.67 -1.99
CA ASN A 232 -20.93 0.38 -1.34
C ASN A 232 -21.89 0.48 -0.14
N GLU A 233 -21.69 1.43 0.76
CA GLU A 233 -22.54 1.63 1.94
C GLU A 233 -23.97 1.98 1.54
N SER A 234 -24.15 2.92 0.62
CA SER A 234 -25.47 3.32 0.14
C SER A 234 -26.22 2.15 -0.49
N PHE A 235 -25.55 1.34 -1.31
CA PHE A 235 -26.18 0.20 -1.98
C PHE A 235 -26.43 -0.98 -1.04
N ASN A 236 -25.49 -1.29 -0.14
CA ASN A 236 -25.54 -2.48 0.69
C ASN A 236 -26.32 -2.28 2.01
N ASN A 237 -26.34 -1.08 2.58
CA ASN A 237 -27.08 -0.80 3.83
C ASN A 237 -28.57 -0.53 3.61
N ARG A 238 -28.99 -0.15 2.39
CA ARG A 238 -30.41 -0.14 2.03
C ARG A 238 -31.06 -1.52 2.09
N ASN A 239 -30.27 -2.60 2.21
CA ASN A 239 -30.75 -3.99 2.21
C ASN A 239 -30.77 -4.64 3.59
N SER A 240 -30.32 -3.96 4.63
CA SER A 240 -30.39 -4.46 6.01
C SER A 240 -31.64 -3.94 6.75
N THR A 241 -32.50 -3.17 6.08
CA THR A 241 -33.68 -2.52 6.65
C THR A 241 -35.02 -2.96 6.05
N ASP A 242 -35.00 -3.86 5.06
CA ASP A 242 -36.18 -4.54 4.49
C ASP A 242 -36.12 -6.06 4.76
#